data_AF-A0A8H9IAY7-F1
#
_entry.id   AF-A0A8H9IAY7-F1
#
_cell.length_a   1.000
_cell.length_b   1.000
_cell.length_c   1.000
_cell.angle_alpha   90.00
_cell.angle_beta   90.00
_cell.angle_gamma   90.00
#
_symmetry.space_group_name_H-M   'P 1'
#
loop_
_entity.id
_entity.type
_entity.pdbx_description
1 polymer ?
#
loop_
_entity_poly.entity_id
_entity_poly.type
_entity_poly.pdbx_seq_one_letter_code
_entity_poly.pdbx_strand_id
1 'polypeptide(L)'
;MPLDIQRRPFQLHVPDDLATKSGHLAIDPHSPQFSTTHGEALYNQDNSPTPALLHYQSLFSHLLSASEHTRSVLATLVEHDLLEGVELNVALDKGNITLSDLYAVNVKNLNALTGDALKACHDQGVLQVCHLVMSSGSHLETMIERANAQNTASK
;
A
#
# COMPACT_ATOMS: atom_id res chain seq x y z
N MET A 1 -1.05 -4.49 -13.10
CA MET A 1 -1.72 -3.37 -12.38
C MET A 1 -1.57 -3.61 -10.89
N PRO A 2 -1.34 -2.60 -10.06
CA PRO A 2 -1.33 -2.74 -8.59
C PRO A 2 -2.60 -3.43 -8.07
N LEU A 3 -2.44 -4.30 -7.07
CA LEU A 3 -3.57 -5.04 -6.48
C LEU A 3 -4.64 -4.11 -5.89
N ASP A 4 -4.23 -2.97 -5.32
CA ASP A 4 -5.15 -1.98 -4.76
C ASP A 4 -6.05 -1.31 -5.82
N ILE A 5 -5.61 -1.29 -7.08
CA ILE A 5 -6.44 -0.84 -8.21
C ILE A 5 -7.34 -1.99 -8.69
N GLN A 6 -6.80 -3.20 -8.76
CA GLN A 6 -7.52 -4.38 -9.23
C GLN A 6 -8.64 -4.82 -8.28
N ARG A 7 -8.58 -4.49 -6.99
CA ARG A 7 -9.61 -4.90 -6.01
C ARG A 7 -10.98 -4.26 -6.24
N ARG A 8 -11.04 -3.16 -7.01
CA ARG A 8 -12.31 -2.55 -7.42
C ARG A 8 -13.10 -3.54 -8.31
N PRO A 9 -14.44 -3.62 -8.20
CA PRO A 9 -15.34 -2.67 -7.53
C PRO A 9 -15.65 -2.96 -6.05
N PHE A 10 -15.04 -4.00 -5.47
CA PHE A 10 -15.35 -4.44 -4.11
C PHE A 10 -14.56 -3.67 -3.05
N GLN A 11 -15.07 -3.70 -1.83
CA GLN A 11 -14.42 -3.18 -0.63
C GLN A 11 -14.32 -4.28 0.42
N LEU A 12 -13.30 -4.22 1.27
CA LEU A 12 -13.17 -5.12 2.42
C LEU A 12 -13.71 -4.41 3.65
N HIS A 13 -14.69 -5.03 4.30
CA HIS A 13 -15.11 -4.66 5.64
C HIS A 13 -14.57 -5.69 6.62
N VAL A 14 -13.69 -5.27 7.52
CA VAL A 14 -13.18 -6.13 8.60
C VAL A 14 -13.92 -5.73 9.87
N PRO A 15 -14.74 -6.63 10.47
CA PRO A 15 -15.41 -6.34 11.74
C PRO A 15 -14.39 -6.05 12.86
N ASP A 16 -14.74 -5.19 13.81
CA ASP A 16 -13.89 -4.85 14.97
C ASP A 16 -13.63 -6.04 15.91
N ASP A 17 -14.42 -7.12 15.80
CA ASP A 17 -14.22 -8.34 16.57
C ASP A 17 -13.05 -9.17 16.02
N LEU A 18 -11.88 -8.93 16.61
CA LEU A 18 -10.59 -9.57 16.35
C LEU A 18 -10.60 -11.12 16.45
N ALA A 19 -11.68 -11.72 16.95
CA ALA A 19 -11.78 -13.17 17.11
C ALA A 19 -11.86 -13.94 15.78
N THR A 20 -12.39 -13.31 14.72
CA THR A 20 -12.47 -13.91 13.39
C THR A 20 -11.69 -13.05 12.40
N LYS A 21 -10.52 -13.54 11.95
CA LYS A 21 -9.72 -12.95 10.86
C LYS A 21 -10.42 -13.03 9.48
N SER A 22 -11.74 -12.94 9.43
CA SER A 22 -12.56 -13.00 8.22
C SER A 22 -13.09 -11.61 7.90
N GLY A 23 -12.63 -11.04 6.78
CA GLY A 23 -13.24 -9.84 6.21
C GLY A 23 -14.44 -10.20 5.35
N HIS A 24 -15.41 -9.29 5.27
CA HIS A 24 -16.54 -9.37 4.36
C HIS A 24 -16.27 -8.53 3.12
N LEU A 25 -16.59 -9.08 1.95
CA LEU A 25 -16.66 -8.29 0.73
C LEU A 25 -17.93 -7.46 0.76
N ALA A 26 -17.76 -6.14 0.72
CA ALA A 26 -18.83 -5.18 0.60
C ALA A 26 -18.90 -4.65 -0.84
N ILE A 27 -20.12 -4.41 -1.30
CA ILE A 27 -20.40 -3.70 -2.54
C ILE A 27 -21.04 -2.35 -2.20
N ASP A 28 -20.74 -1.34 -2.99
CA ASP A 28 -21.54 -0.12 -3.02
C ASP A 28 -22.69 -0.31 -4.02
N PRO A 29 -23.96 -0.41 -3.57
CA PRO A 29 -25.10 -0.63 -4.46
C PRO A 29 -25.34 0.50 -5.45
N HIS A 30 -24.78 1.69 -5.20
CA HIS A 30 -24.88 2.85 -6.10
C HIS A 30 -23.72 2.94 -7.08
N SER A 31 -22.73 2.04 -7.00
CA SER A 31 -21.59 2.08 -7.90
C SER A 31 -22.02 1.73 -9.32
N PRO A 32 -21.65 2.52 -10.35
CA PRO A 32 -21.96 2.21 -11.75
C PRO A 32 -21.25 0.94 -12.26
N GLN A 33 -20.33 0.39 -11.47
CA GLN A 33 -19.62 -0.86 -11.77
C GLN A 33 -20.47 -2.11 -11.49
N PHE A 34 -21.58 -1.99 -10.75
CA PHE A 34 -22.52 -3.08 -10.51
C PHE A 34 -23.80 -2.85 -11.31
N SER A 35 -24.36 -3.94 -11.82
CA SER A 35 -25.61 -3.95 -12.56
C SER A 35 -26.41 -5.19 -12.19
N THR A 36 -27.72 -5.05 -12.09
CA THR A 36 -28.65 -6.18 -11.87
C THR A 36 -29.05 -6.85 -13.18
N THR A 37 -28.70 -6.27 -14.33
CA THR A 37 -29.21 -6.69 -15.65
C THR A 37 -28.11 -7.06 -16.65
N HIS A 38 -26.87 -6.62 -16.44
CA HIS A 38 -25.76 -6.81 -17.38
C HIS A 38 -24.47 -7.14 -16.63
N GLY A 39 -23.55 -7.88 -17.27
CA GLY A 39 -22.24 -8.23 -16.72
C GLY A 39 -22.14 -9.68 -16.25
N GLU A 40 -21.13 -9.96 -15.44
CA GLU A 40 -20.89 -11.29 -14.87
C GLU A 40 -21.61 -11.45 -13.53
N ALA A 41 -22.34 -12.56 -13.37
CA ALA A 41 -22.99 -12.87 -12.11
C ALA A 41 -21.95 -13.13 -11.01
N LEU A 42 -22.25 -12.74 -9.77
CA LEU A 42 -21.39 -13.01 -8.61
C LEU A 42 -21.64 -14.40 -8.01
N TYR A 43 -22.85 -14.93 -8.19
CA TYR A 43 -23.27 -16.25 -7.72
C TYR A 43 -23.89 -17.05 -8.86
N ASN A 44 -23.65 -18.36 -8.83
CA ASN A 44 -24.34 -19.33 -9.66
C ASN A 44 -25.76 -19.58 -9.13
N GLN A 45 -26.58 -20.33 -9.89
CA GLN A 45 -27.96 -20.66 -9.51
C GLN A 45 -28.08 -21.49 -8.22
N ASP A 46 -27.02 -22.20 -7.85
CA ASP A 46 -26.93 -22.99 -6.62
C ASP A 46 -26.36 -22.19 -5.42
N ASN A 47 -26.27 -20.87 -5.55
CA ASN A 47 -25.65 -19.94 -4.59
C ASN A 47 -24.14 -20.16 -4.37
N SER A 48 -23.45 -20.95 -5.20
CA SER A 48 -21.99 -21.01 -5.18
C SER A 48 -21.37 -19.76 -5.82
N PRO A 49 -20.19 -19.30 -5.37
CA PRO A 49 -19.52 -18.13 -5.94
C PRO A 49 -19.07 -18.42 -7.39
N THR A 50 -19.18 -17.43 -8.27
CA THR A 50 -18.65 -17.53 -9.64
C THR A 50 -17.12 -17.42 -9.66
N PRO A 51 -16.45 -17.83 -10.76
CA PRO A 51 -15.01 -17.63 -10.93
C PRO A 51 -14.56 -16.19 -10.72
N ALA A 52 -15.39 -15.22 -11.13
CA ALA A 52 -15.13 -13.80 -10.92
C ALA A 52 -15.10 -13.46 -9.42
N LEU A 53 -16.12 -13.87 -8.65
CA LEU A 53 -16.16 -13.62 -7.21
C LEU A 53 -15.00 -14.31 -6.48
N LEU A 54 -14.67 -15.55 -6.85
CA LEU A 54 -13.52 -16.28 -6.30
C LEU A 54 -12.18 -15.57 -6.58
N HIS A 55 -12.02 -14.99 -7.78
CA HIS A 55 -10.84 -14.21 -8.11
C HIS A 55 -10.67 -13.01 -7.16
N TYR A 56 -11.75 -12.23 -6.94
CA TYR A 56 -11.71 -11.10 -6.01
C TYR A 56 -11.46 -11.55 -4.56
N GLN A 57 -12.10 -12.63 -4.11
CA GLN A 57 -11.85 -13.19 -2.77
C GLN A 57 -10.36 -13.55 -2.55
N SER A 58 -9.73 -14.18 -3.55
CA SER A 58 -8.30 -14.49 -3.52
C SER A 58 -7.45 -13.22 -3.47
N LEU A 59 -7.79 -12.23 -4.29
CA LEU A 59 -7.09 -10.94 -4.34
C LEU A 59 -7.11 -10.22 -2.98
N PHE A 60 -8.27 -10.15 -2.33
CA PHE A 60 -8.39 -9.56 -0.99
C PHE A 60 -7.68 -10.37 0.08
N SER A 61 -7.66 -11.69 -0.03
CA SER A 61 -6.91 -12.55 0.90
C SER A 61 -5.40 -12.27 0.83
N HIS A 62 -4.86 -12.07 -0.38
CA HIS A 62 -3.47 -11.66 -0.57
C HIS A 62 -3.19 -10.24 -0.05
N LEU A 63 -4.13 -9.31 -0.25
CA LEU A 63 -3.98 -7.94 0.24
C LEU A 63 -3.95 -7.90 1.77
N LEU A 64 -4.84 -8.65 2.43
CA LEU A 64 -4.89 -8.74 3.88
C LEU A 64 -3.61 -9.37 4.46
N SER A 65 -3.11 -10.47 3.88
CA SER A 65 -1.88 -11.10 4.37
C SER A 65 -0.64 -10.23 4.18
N ALA A 66 -0.54 -9.51 3.04
CA ALA A 66 0.53 -8.56 2.81
C ALA A 66 0.50 -7.40 3.84
N SER A 67 -0.70 -6.95 4.24
CA SER A 67 -0.86 -5.86 5.20
C SER A 67 -0.31 -6.19 6.59
N GLU A 68 -0.43 -7.45 7.03
CA GLU A 68 0.12 -7.89 8.32
C GLU A 68 1.65 -7.89 8.33
N HIS A 69 2.27 -8.35 7.24
CA HIS A 69 3.72 -8.30 7.11
C HIS A 69 4.24 -6.85 7.09
N THR A 70 3.59 -5.97 6.32
CA THR A 70 3.92 -4.54 6.31
C THR A 70 3.77 -3.93 7.71
N ARG A 71 2.71 -4.27 8.45
CA ARG A 71 2.51 -3.78 9.83
C ARG A 71 3.62 -4.25 10.76
N SER A 72 4.04 -5.51 10.66
CA SER A 72 5.15 -6.05 11.45
C SER A 72 6.45 -5.32 11.17
N VAL A 73 6.79 -5.12 9.88
CA VAL A 73 8.00 -4.39 9.48
C VAL A 73 7.97 -2.95 9.99
N LEU A 74 6.84 -2.26 9.85
CA LEU A 74 6.67 -0.90 10.35
C LEU A 74 6.81 -0.82 11.88
N ALA A 75 6.28 -1.79 12.61
CA ALA A 75 6.42 -1.84 14.07
C ALA A 75 7.90 -1.94 14.47
N THR A 76 8.68 -2.80 13.82
CA THR A 76 10.13 -2.93 14.07
C THR A 76 10.91 -1.68 13.66
N LEU A 77 10.54 -1.05 12.55
CA LEU A 77 11.13 0.23 12.14
C LEU A 77 10.93 1.32 13.20
N VAL A 78 9.74 1.40 13.78
CA VAL A 78 9.42 2.36 14.85
C VAL A 78 10.14 1.99 16.16
N GLU A 79 10.13 0.71 16.54
CA GLU A 79 10.79 0.22 17.77
C GLU A 79 12.28 0.57 17.81
N HIS A 80 12.97 0.49 16.67
CA HIS A 80 14.39 0.80 16.55
C HIS A 80 14.68 2.23 16.07
N ASP A 81 13.68 3.11 16.05
CA ASP A 81 13.83 4.52 15.64
C ASP A 81 14.47 4.67 14.23
N LEU A 82 14.08 3.78 13.32
CA LEU A 82 14.63 3.71 11.95
C LEU A 82 13.88 4.61 10.96
N LEU A 83 12.84 5.31 11.39
CA LEU A 83 12.09 6.27 10.58
C LEU A 83 12.26 7.68 11.15
N GLU A 84 12.59 8.62 10.29
CA GLU A 84 12.64 10.04 10.62
C GLU A 84 11.67 10.83 9.73
N GLY A 85 10.98 11.81 10.33
CA GLY A 85 10.12 12.72 9.58
C GLY A 85 10.96 13.62 8.68
N VAL A 86 10.54 13.78 7.42
CA VAL A 86 11.22 14.64 6.45
C VAL A 86 10.23 15.58 5.78
N GLU A 87 10.69 16.78 5.49
CA GLU A 87 9.97 17.74 4.66
C GLU A 87 10.63 17.81 3.29
N LEU A 88 9.84 17.58 2.23
CA LEU A 88 10.29 17.76 0.85
C LEU A 88 9.73 19.05 0.28
N ASN A 89 10.62 19.97 -0.07
CA ASN A 89 10.29 21.18 -0.81
C ASN A 89 10.54 20.93 -2.30
N VAL A 90 9.47 20.82 -3.07
CA VAL A 90 9.50 20.51 -4.50
C VAL A 90 9.16 21.77 -5.29
N ALA A 91 10.09 22.18 -6.17
CA ALA A 91 9.84 23.25 -7.12
C ALA A 91 9.18 22.68 -8.38
N LEU A 92 7.95 23.11 -8.66
CA LEU A 92 7.26 22.80 -9.91
C LEU A 92 7.14 24.07 -10.76
N ASP A 93 6.99 23.90 -12.07
CA ASP A 93 6.90 25.02 -13.03
C ASP A 93 5.73 25.97 -12.74
N LYS A 94 4.69 25.49 -12.04
CA LYS A 94 3.49 26.27 -11.66
C LYS A 94 3.52 26.80 -10.23
N GLY A 95 4.58 26.54 -9.49
CA GLY A 95 4.72 26.94 -8.09
C GLY A 95 5.32 25.83 -7.22
N ASN A 96 5.84 26.21 -6.06
CA ASN A 96 6.46 25.25 -5.14
C ASN A 96 5.38 24.54 -4.31
N ILE A 97 5.59 23.26 -4.04
CA ILE A 97 4.81 22.48 -3.08
C ILE A 97 5.72 21.99 -1.97
N THR A 98 5.19 21.95 -0.76
CA THR A 98 5.86 21.38 0.41
C THR A 98 5.10 20.13 0.84
N LEU A 99 5.82 19.03 1.00
CA LEU A 99 5.30 17.75 1.48
C LEU A 99 5.85 17.52 2.89
N SER A 100 5.01 17.66 3.90
CA SER A 100 5.42 17.66 5.32
C SER A 100 5.13 16.35 6.06
N ASP A 101 4.29 15.47 5.51
CA ASP A 101 3.86 14.21 6.15
C ASP A 101 4.59 13.00 5.56
N LEU A 102 5.91 13.11 5.39
CA LEU A 102 6.75 12.07 4.81
C LEU A 102 7.76 11.54 5.83
N TYR A 103 8.14 10.28 5.64
CA TYR A 103 9.15 9.61 6.45
C TYR A 103 10.28 9.09 5.56
N ALA A 104 11.51 9.22 6.04
CA ALA A 104 12.69 8.62 5.46
C ALA A 104 13.31 7.61 6.43
N VAL A 105 14.22 6.78 5.91
CA VAL A 105 14.99 5.87 6.74
C VAL A 105 16.09 6.66 7.47
N ASN A 106 16.12 6.57 8.80
CA ASN A 106 17.19 7.13 9.61
C ASN A 106 18.47 6.31 9.42
N VAL A 107 19.33 6.75 8.50
CA VAL A 107 20.57 6.05 8.11
C VAL A 107 21.54 5.93 9.27
N LYS A 108 21.55 6.91 10.18
CA LYS A 108 22.42 6.90 11.36
C LYS A 108 22.05 5.76 12.31
N ASN A 109 20.77 5.64 12.64
CA ASN A 109 20.27 4.58 13.52
C ASN A 109 20.38 3.21 12.84
N LEU A 110 20.10 3.13 11.53
CA LEU A 110 20.29 1.90 10.75
C LEU A 110 21.73 1.38 10.83
N ASN A 111 22.72 2.26 10.64
CA ASN A 111 24.14 1.89 10.71
C ASN A 111 24.64 1.62 12.15
N ALA A 112 23.90 2.10 13.16
CA ALA A 112 24.20 1.85 14.57
C ALA A 112 23.62 0.53 15.09
N LEU A 113 22.77 -0.16 14.31
CA LEU A 113 22.21 -1.46 14.66
C LEU A 113 23.32 -2.50 14.86
N THR A 114 23.33 -3.14 16.02
CA THR A 114 24.29 -4.19 16.36
C THR A 114 23.62 -5.28 17.21
N GLY A 115 24.29 -6.42 17.35
CA GLY A 115 23.83 -7.52 18.21
C GLY A 115 22.45 -8.05 17.84
N ASP A 116 21.61 -8.26 18.86
CA ASP A 116 20.29 -8.87 18.71
C ASP A 116 19.33 -8.01 17.87
N ALA A 117 19.44 -6.68 17.95
CA ALA A 117 18.60 -5.77 17.16
C ALA A 117 18.88 -5.91 15.66
N LEU A 118 20.16 -5.99 15.27
CA LEU A 118 20.54 -6.22 13.88
C LEU A 118 20.03 -7.57 13.36
N LYS A 119 20.18 -8.62 14.19
CA LYS A 119 19.68 -9.95 13.85
C LYS A 119 18.16 -9.96 13.68
N ALA A 120 17.42 -9.37 14.62
CA ALA A 120 15.97 -9.28 14.54
C ALA A 120 15.51 -8.52 13.28
N CYS A 121 16.16 -7.40 12.95
CA CYS A 121 15.89 -6.64 11.73
C CYS A 121 16.21 -7.43 10.45
N HIS A 122 17.25 -8.25 10.46
CA HIS A 122 17.60 -9.11 9.34
C HIS A 122 16.57 -10.22 9.14
N ASP A 123 16.26 -10.98 10.20
CA ASP A 123 15.38 -12.14 10.16
C ASP A 123 13.94 -11.75 9.74
N GLN A 124 13.51 -10.52 10.06
CA GLN A 124 12.21 -9.97 9.67
C GLN A 124 12.20 -9.26 8.31
N GLY A 125 13.34 -9.17 7.61
CA GLY A 125 13.45 -8.50 6.31
C GLY A 125 13.45 -6.97 6.36
N VAL A 126 13.50 -6.37 7.56
CA VAL A 126 13.47 -4.92 7.77
C VAL A 126 14.64 -4.22 7.08
N LEU A 127 15.85 -4.80 7.15
CA LEU A 127 17.03 -4.23 6.50
C LEU A 127 16.85 -4.12 4.97
N GLN A 128 16.24 -5.13 4.36
CA GLN A 128 15.96 -5.12 2.92
C GLN A 128 14.98 -4.00 2.57
N VAL A 129 13.93 -3.82 3.38
CA VAL A 129 12.95 -2.74 3.20
C VAL A 129 13.61 -1.37 3.34
N CYS A 130 14.46 -1.16 4.35
CA CYS A 130 15.21 0.09 4.50
C CYS A 130 16.01 0.44 3.25
N HIS A 131 16.78 -0.50 2.71
CA HIS A 131 17.58 -0.27 1.50
C HIS A 131 16.71 -0.01 0.26
N LEU A 132 15.58 -0.70 0.12
CA LEU A 132 14.62 -0.46 -0.97
C LEU A 132 14.00 0.93 -0.87
N VAL A 133 13.61 1.38 0.32
CA VAL A 133 13.05 2.72 0.55
C VAL A 133 14.10 3.78 0.22
N MET A 134 15.33 3.63 0.70
CA MET A 134 16.43 4.54 0.37
C MET A 134 16.68 4.59 -1.14
N SER A 135 16.73 3.44 -1.80
CA SER A 135 16.92 3.36 -3.26
C SER A 135 15.73 3.93 -4.02
N SER A 136 14.52 3.91 -3.46
CA SER A 136 13.34 4.47 -4.12
C SER A 136 13.43 5.99 -4.26
N GLY A 137 14.14 6.66 -3.33
CA GLY A 137 14.29 8.12 -3.31
C GLY A 137 14.94 8.70 -4.57
N SER A 138 15.79 7.95 -5.27
CA SER A 138 16.39 8.40 -6.54
C SER A 138 15.36 8.64 -7.65
N HIS A 139 14.16 8.06 -7.54
CA HIS A 139 13.09 8.26 -8.52
C HIS A 139 12.30 9.56 -8.29
N LEU A 140 12.54 10.29 -7.20
CA LEU A 140 11.84 11.55 -6.90
C LEU A 140 12.06 12.59 -8.00
N GLU A 141 13.28 12.77 -8.49
CA GLU A 141 13.59 13.71 -9.57
C GLU A 141 12.80 13.38 -10.84
N THR A 142 12.80 12.12 -11.25
CA THR A 142 12.02 11.65 -12.41
C THR A 142 10.51 11.85 -12.22
N MET A 143 10.00 11.70 -11.00
CA MET A 143 8.58 11.96 -10.70
C MET A 143 8.25 13.46 -10.80
N ILE A 144 9.15 14.34 -10.34
CA ILE A 144 9.02 15.80 -10.45
C ILE A 144 9.01 16.23 -11.92
N GLU A 145 9.94 15.72 -12.73
CA GLU A 145 9.99 15.99 -14.17
C GLU A 145 8.69 15.58 -14.87
N ARG A 146 8.16 14.39 -14.55
CA ARG A 146 6.89 13.91 -15.10
C ARG A 146 5.71 14.77 -14.67
N ALA A 147 5.68 15.21 -13.41
CA ALA A 147 4.64 16.10 -12.90
C ALA A 147 4.66 17.47 -13.61
N ASN A 148 5.84 18.01 -13.90
CA ASN A 148 6.00 19.24 -14.69
C ASN A 148 5.55 19.04 -16.15
N ALA A 149 5.91 17.93 -16.78
CA ALA A 149 5.50 17.59 -18.15
C ALA A 149 3.98 17.43 -18.31
N GLN A 150 3.29 16.80 -17.35
CA GLN A 150 1.82 16.69 -17.39
C GLN A 150 1.14 18.04 -17.18
N ASN A 151 1.71 18.90 -16.34
CA ASN A 151 1.18 20.22 -16.07
C ASN A 151 1.35 21.19 -17.24
N THR A 152 2.34 21.00 -18.10
CA THR A 152 2.55 21.77 -19.34
C THR A 152 1.65 21.28 -20.48
N ALA A 153 1.32 19.98 -20.55
CA ALA A 153 0.46 19.39 -21.58
C ALA A 153 -1.05 19.64 -21.42
N SER A 154 -1.53 20.12 -20.26
CA SER A 154 -2.93 20.52 -20.03
C SER A 154 -3.21 22.00 -20.39
N LYS A 155 -2.44 22.59 -21.30
CA LYS A 155 -2.69 23.90 -21.93
C LYS A 155 -3.06 23.71 -23.39
#